data_AF-A0AAJ2TQV2-F1
#
_entry.id   AF-A0AAJ2TQV2-F1
#
_cell.length_a   1.000
_cell.length_b   1.000
_cell.length_c   1.000
_cell.angle_alpha   90.00
_cell.angle_beta   90.00
_cell.angle_gamma   90.00
#
_symmetry.space_group_name_H-M   'P 1'
#
loop_
_entity.id
_entity.type
_entity.pdbx_description
1 polymer ?
#
loop_
_entity_poly.entity_id
_entity_poly.type
_entity_poly.pdbx_seq_one_letter_code
_entity_poly.pdbx_strand_id
1 'polypeptide(L)'
;MEKHTNLTHNQHFVSQAEQRMNSCSDNPGKKKAKIFRFTVDKSQPSTINPQNKATIENNLAFHDLFTIMRTGHSKRINLEALFNRYEADYAESARSIIEAISMARSSPGPATLLLTEDRRPYSKHSPTIDLIKRIYRHKILVGARNPLRVKETLGRFQDFLDHSVADLEALALHRALDGKDPGEERHICETYKLSRDDYRVWIRLLILLLYPKADEETLLDGCVDEFFNAKDYMTLIQVHSFKEGCALLPDTGVVTDALDDGIVTYMNVSKHCIIAVQHTKIETPHFDAFCQSRRMTFEKRLETIESLGSSIQARLVLDDRATLEGYNKICVKACASEVFSGAKDVPGIRVAEQRKTASPVTRPMDDDPSTSRWFGGHADNPQRRSWRMQVPPAP
;
A
#
# COMPACT_ATOMS: atom_id res chain seq x y z
N MET A 1 29.00 -0.19 -1.34
CA MET A 1 28.37 -1.55 -1.24
C MET A 1 28.19 -2.05 0.20
N GLU A 2 29.15 -1.84 1.10
CA GLU A 2 29.06 -2.31 2.49
C GLU A 2 27.80 -1.83 3.23
N LYS A 3 27.38 -0.58 2.99
CA LYS A 3 26.14 0.02 3.54
C LYS A 3 24.85 -0.74 3.20
N HIS A 4 24.86 -1.54 2.14
CA HIS A 4 23.73 -2.36 1.69
C HIS A 4 23.85 -3.83 2.10
N THR A 5 24.93 -4.19 2.80
CA THR A 5 25.18 -5.58 3.22
C THR A 5 24.58 -5.84 4.60
N ASN A 6 23.62 -6.76 4.71
CA ASN A 6 23.03 -7.15 5.99
C ASN A 6 22.57 -8.62 6.00
N LEU A 7 21.92 -9.04 7.10
CA LEU A 7 21.45 -10.41 7.34
C LEU A 7 19.94 -10.59 7.08
N THR A 8 19.25 -9.53 6.65
CA THR A 8 17.79 -9.53 6.45
C THR A 8 17.46 -10.40 5.25
N HIS A 9 16.74 -11.48 5.53
CA HIS A 9 16.30 -12.45 4.54
C HIS A 9 14.79 -12.43 4.34
N ASN A 10 14.02 -12.21 5.42
CA ASN A 10 12.59 -11.98 5.30
C ASN A 10 12.35 -10.49 5.09
N GLN A 11 11.98 -10.12 3.87
CA GLN A 11 11.95 -8.73 3.42
C GLN A 11 10.50 -8.29 3.17
N HIS A 12 10.08 -7.27 3.91
CA HIS A 12 8.68 -6.83 3.97
C HIS A 12 8.35 -5.88 2.83
N PHE A 13 7.28 -6.16 2.08
CA PHE A 13 6.77 -5.23 1.08
C PHE A 13 5.70 -4.28 1.64
N VAL A 14 5.06 -4.63 2.77
CA VAL A 14 4.32 -3.71 3.64
C VAL A 14 4.99 -3.74 5.01
N SER A 15 5.45 -2.58 5.49
CA SER A 15 6.41 -2.51 6.60
C SER A 15 5.84 -3.10 7.89
N GLN A 16 6.73 -3.66 8.73
CA GLN A 16 6.30 -4.08 10.06
C GLN A 16 5.80 -2.88 10.89
N ALA A 17 6.42 -1.69 10.73
CA ALA A 17 5.99 -0.49 11.44
C ALA A 17 4.52 -0.16 11.14
N GLU A 18 4.11 -0.25 9.88
CA GLU A 18 2.73 -0.02 9.44
C GLU A 18 1.77 -1.10 9.92
N GLN A 19 2.15 -2.37 9.80
CA GLN A 19 1.33 -3.47 10.30
C GLN A 19 1.10 -3.40 11.82
N ARG A 20 2.10 -2.92 12.58
CA ARG A 20 1.99 -2.73 14.04
C ARG A 20 0.98 -1.66 14.42
N MET A 21 0.82 -0.60 13.63
CA MET A 21 -0.23 0.41 13.82
C MET A 21 -1.65 -0.15 13.60
N ASN A 22 -1.75 -1.35 13.01
CA ASN A 22 -3.00 -2.07 12.77
C ASN A 22 -3.11 -3.36 13.59
N SER A 23 -2.23 -3.57 14.58
CA SER A 23 -2.18 -4.81 15.34
C SER A 23 -3.41 -4.99 16.25
N CYS A 24 -3.82 -6.26 16.38
CA CYS A 24 -4.82 -6.69 17.36
C CYS A 24 -4.19 -7.14 18.70
N SER A 25 -2.90 -6.89 18.91
CA SER A 25 -2.16 -7.31 20.10
C SER A 25 -2.08 -6.18 21.11
N ASP A 26 -2.15 -6.51 22.40
CA ASP A 26 -2.10 -5.50 23.49
C ASP A 26 -0.77 -4.73 23.50
N ASN A 27 0.32 -5.38 23.09
CA ASN A 27 1.61 -4.75 22.89
C ASN A 27 2.08 -4.95 21.44
N PRO A 28 1.74 -4.01 20.53
CA PRO A 28 2.13 -4.06 19.13
C PRO A 28 3.63 -3.99 18.89
N GLY A 29 4.45 -3.59 19.87
CA GLY A 29 5.91 -3.51 19.72
C GLY A 29 6.62 -4.87 19.83
N LYS A 30 5.96 -5.91 20.35
CA LYS A 30 6.59 -7.23 20.56
C LYS A 30 6.80 -7.97 19.24
N LYS A 31 7.88 -8.76 19.15
CA LYS A 31 8.21 -9.60 17.98
C LYS A 31 7.02 -10.47 17.51
N LYS A 32 6.30 -11.07 18.45
CA LYS A 32 5.13 -11.94 18.20
C LYS A 32 3.79 -11.19 18.06
N ALA A 33 3.81 -9.88 17.81
CA ALA A 33 2.58 -9.13 17.56
C ALA A 33 1.84 -9.70 16.35
N LYS A 34 0.52 -9.76 16.46
CA LYS A 34 -0.39 -10.34 15.48
C LYS A 34 -1.38 -9.32 14.94
N ILE A 35 -1.91 -9.64 13.77
CA ILE A 35 -2.98 -8.89 13.09
C ILE A 35 -4.03 -9.89 12.58
N PHE A 36 -5.30 -9.50 12.54
CA PHE A 36 -6.32 -10.34 11.89
C PHE A 36 -6.08 -10.33 10.39
N ARG A 37 -6.26 -11.49 9.75
CA ARG A 37 -6.05 -11.73 8.33
C ARG A 37 -7.33 -12.30 7.74
N PHE A 38 -7.70 -11.81 6.56
CA PHE A 38 -8.88 -12.26 5.85
C PHE A 38 -8.55 -12.41 4.36
N THR A 39 -9.08 -13.45 3.73
CA THR A 39 -9.05 -13.60 2.28
C THR A 39 -10.30 -12.99 1.68
N VAL A 40 -10.17 -12.28 0.56
CA VAL A 40 -11.31 -11.67 -0.13
C VAL A 40 -12.01 -12.68 -1.02
N ASP A 41 -13.34 -12.75 -0.93
CA ASP A 41 -14.15 -13.52 -1.84
C ASP A 41 -14.39 -12.72 -3.13
N LYS A 42 -13.70 -13.10 -4.21
CA LYS A 42 -13.85 -12.43 -5.52
C LYS A 42 -15.21 -12.69 -6.16
N SER A 43 -15.97 -13.69 -5.72
CA SER A 43 -17.32 -13.99 -6.23
C SER A 43 -18.42 -13.19 -5.52
N GLN A 44 -18.16 -12.70 -4.30
CA GLN A 44 -19.12 -11.94 -3.51
C GLN A 44 -18.52 -10.60 -3.07
N PRO A 45 -18.88 -9.49 -3.75
CA PRO A 45 -18.43 -8.16 -3.37
C PRO A 45 -18.70 -7.89 -1.89
N SER A 46 -17.73 -7.27 -1.20
CA SER A 46 -17.84 -6.91 0.23
C SER A 46 -17.94 -8.10 1.19
N THR A 47 -17.49 -9.29 0.80
CA THR A 47 -17.38 -10.46 1.70
C THR A 47 -15.92 -10.89 1.87
N ILE A 48 -15.53 -11.14 3.12
CA ILE A 48 -14.19 -11.63 3.48
C ILE A 48 -14.29 -12.89 4.35
N ASN A 49 -13.30 -13.77 4.20
CA ASN A 49 -13.24 -15.03 4.93
C ASN A 49 -12.14 -14.98 5.99
N PRO A 50 -12.46 -15.16 7.27
CA PRO A 50 -11.49 -15.09 8.35
C PRO A 50 -10.45 -16.21 8.26
N GLN A 51 -9.18 -15.82 8.37
CA GLN A 51 -8.03 -16.74 8.46
C GLN A 51 -7.45 -16.76 9.87
N ASN A 52 -6.45 -17.61 10.09
CA ASN A 52 -5.62 -17.52 11.28
C ASN A 52 -4.95 -16.13 11.35
N LYS A 53 -4.88 -15.55 12.56
CA LYS A 53 -4.12 -14.32 12.80
C LYS A 53 -2.69 -14.47 12.28
N ALA A 54 -2.21 -13.48 11.52
CA ALA A 54 -0.85 -13.47 11.01
C ALA A 54 0.10 -12.85 12.04
N THR A 55 1.30 -13.44 12.20
CA THR A 55 2.37 -12.81 12.97
C THR A 55 3.07 -11.78 12.09
N ILE A 56 3.18 -10.54 12.56
CA ILE A 56 3.66 -9.40 11.77
C ILE A 56 5.09 -9.63 11.24
N GLU A 57 5.95 -10.29 12.02
CA GLU A 57 7.35 -10.55 11.63
C GLU A 57 7.49 -11.35 10.32
N ASN A 58 6.46 -12.14 9.95
CA ASN A 58 6.45 -12.99 8.76
C ASN A 58 5.34 -12.63 7.77
N ASN A 59 4.55 -11.60 8.06
CA ASN A 59 3.39 -11.23 7.25
C ASN A 59 3.77 -10.15 6.23
N LEU A 60 3.20 -10.24 5.02
CA LEU A 60 3.48 -9.31 3.91
C LEU A 60 4.99 -9.13 3.65
N ALA A 61 5.68 -10.27 3.65
CA ALA A 61 7.10 -10.39 3.47
C ALA A 61 7.42 -11.60 2.60
N PHE A 62 8.60 -11.60 2.00
CA PHE A 62 9.08 -12.70 1.18
C PHE A 62 10.59 -12.87 1.34
N HIS A 63 11.06 -14.11 1.15
CA HIS A 63 12.48 -14.42 1.30
C HIS A 63 13.27 -13.82 0.14
N ASP A 64 14.26 -12.98 0.43
CA ASP A 64 15.22 -12.45 -0.56
C ASP A 64 14.59 -11.68 -1.75
N LEU A 65 13.39 -11.11 -1.53
CA LEU A 65 12.63 -10.34 -2.51
C LEU A 65 13.40 -9.17 -3.11
N PHE A 66 14.07 -8.40 -2.26
CA PHE A 66 14.88 -7.22 -2.56
C PHE A 66 16.39 -7.49 -2.42
N THR A 67 16.79 -8.76 -2.28
CA THR A 67 18.19 -9.17 -2.31
C THR A 67 18.70 -9.11 -3.75
N ILE A 68 19.75 -8.31 -3.96
CA ILE A 68 20.42 -8.09 -5.24
C ILE A 68 21.45 -9.20 -5.48
N MET A 69 22.29 -9.47 -4.48
CA MET A 69 23.39 -10.44 -4.58
C MET A 69 23.76 -10.98 -3.20
N ARG A 70 24.21 -12.24 -3.15
CA ARG A 70 24.82 -12.84 -1.95
C ARG A 70 26.32 -12.58 -1.92
N THR A 71 26.85 -12.19 -0.77
CA THR A 71 28.31 -12.06 -0.53
C THR A 71 28.85 -13.14 0.39
N GLY A 72 28.02 -14.13 0.74
CA GLY A 72 28.35 -15.29 1.56
C GLY A 72 27.09 -16.07 1.94
N HIS A 73 27.19 -17.04 2.84
CA HIS A 73 26.03 -17.86 3.26
C HIS A 73 24.90 -17.05 3.92
N SER A 74 25.26 -16.03 4.73
CA SER A 74 24.29 -15.24 5.49
C SER A 74 24.21 -13.77 5.09
N LYS A 75 25.27 -13.24 4.45
CA LYS A 75 25.35 -11.82 4.06
C LYS A 75 24.74 -11.59 2.68
N ARG A 76 23.88 -10.59 2.61
CA ARG A 76 23.12 -10.19 1.43
C ARG A 76 23.34 -8.72 1.16
N ILE A 77 23.53 -8.37 -0.10
CA ILE A 77 23.37 -7.00 -0.57
C ILE A 77 21.91 -6.82 -0.94
N ASN A 78 21.20 -5.90 -0.28
CA ASN A 78 19.78 -5.65 -0.51
C ASN A 78 19.39 -4.18 -0.31
N LEU A 79 18.12 -3.88 -0.57
CA LEU A 79 17.59 -2.52 -0.55
C LEU A 79 17.08 -2.06 0.83
N GLU A 80 17.22 -2.85 1.90
CA GLU A 80 16.64 -2.56 3.23
C GLU A 80 17.10 -1.22 3.81
N ALA A 81 18.37 -0.85 3.60
CA ALA A 81 18.90 0.43 4.05
C ALA A 81 18.19 1.62 3.37
N LEU A 82 17.81 1.47 2.10
CA LEU A 82 17.07 2.50 1.36
C LEU A 82 15.61 2.58 1.85
N PHE A 83 14.98 1.45 2.16
CA PHE A 83 13.63 1.43 2.72
C PHE A 83 13.58 2.05 4.12
N ASN A 84 14.56 1.72 4.97
CA ASN A 84 14.59 2.17 6.36
C ASN A 84 14.59 3.70 6.50
N ARG A 85 15.07 4.44 5.49
CA ARG A 85 14.98 5.91 5.43
C ARG A 85 13.55 6.44 5.57
N TYR A 86 12.56 5.70 5.08
CA TYR A 86 11.15 6.09 5.13
C TYR A 86 10.35 5.38 6.22
N GLU A 87 10.85 4.22 6.69
CA GLU A 87 10.13 3.40 7.67
C GLU A 87 10.47 3.76 9.12
N ALA A 88 11.69 4.25 9.38
CA ALA A 88 12.22 4.43 10.72
C ALA A 88 11.35 5.38 11.57
N ASP A 89 10.80 6.43 10.96
CA ASP A 89 9.98 7.45 11.62
C ASP A 89 8.47 7.30 11.34
N TYR A 90 8.04 6.27 10.58
CA TYR A 90 6.63 6.09 10.24
C TYR A 90 5.73 5.98 11.48
N ALA A 91 6.13 5.14 12.44
CA ALA A 91 5.34 4.90 13.64
C ALA A 91 5.26 6.15 14.53
N GLU A 92 6.33 6.94 14.60
CA GLU A 92 6.33 8.23 15.29
C GLU A 92 5.42 9.22 14.57
N SER A 93 5.55 9.34 13.25
CA SER A 93 4.70 10.21 12.44
C SER A 93 3.21 9.90 12.59
N ALA A 94 2.86 8.62 12.58
CA ALA A 94 1.50 8.15 12.80
C ALA A 94 0.99 8.49 14.22
N ARG A 95 1.83 8.35 15.25
CA ARG A 95 1.48 8.73 16.63
C ARG A 95 1.25 10.24 16.76
N SER A 96 2.09 11.07 16.15
CA SER A 96 1.93 12.53 16.16
C SER A 96 0.59 12.96 15.56
N ILE A 97 0.12 12.30 14.49
CA ILE A 97 -1.23 12.54 13.95
C ILE A 97 -2.31 12.11 14.95
N ILE A 98 -2.18 10.93 15.56
CA ILE A 98 -3.16 10.44 16.55
C ILE A 98 -3.22 11.35 17.78
N GLU A 99 -2.09 11.88 18.24
CA GLU A 99 -2.00 12.85 19.34
C GLU A 99 -2.67 14.17 18.95
N ALA A 100 -2.44 14.68 17.74
CA ALA A 100 -3.13 15.87 17.22
C ALA A 100 -4.65 15.70 17.21
N ILE A 101 -5.13 14.53 16.77
CA ILE A 101 -6.55 14.16 16.80
C ILE A 101 -7.08 14.12 18.24
N SER A 102 -6.33 13.51 19.17
CA SER A 102 -6.72 13.41 20.58
C SER A 102 -6.87 14.78 21.24
N MET A 103 -5.94 15.70 20.95
CA MET A 103 -6.02 17.09 21.40
C MET A 103 -7.25 17.79 20.82
N ALA A 104 -7.49 17.67 19.50
CA ALA A 104 -8.66 18.25 18.86
C ALA A 104 -9.99 17.75 19.46
N ARG A 105 -10.04 16.50 19.95
CA ARG A 105 -11.21 15.93 20.64
C ARG A 105 -11.40 16.44 22.08
N SER A 106 -10.32 16.82 22.75
CA SER A 106 -10.33 17.08 24.21
C SER A 106 -10.51 18.56 24.56
N SER A 107 -10.05 19.48 23.70
CA SER A 107 -10.30 20.94 23.66
C SER A 107 -9.19 21.60 22.83
N PRO A 108 -9.41 22.78 22.22
CA PRO A 108 -8.41 23.48 21.42
C PRO A 108 -7.35 24.15 22.33
N GLY A 109 -6.52 23.34 23.00
CA GLY A 109 -5.25 23.82 23.53
C GLY A 109 -4.27 24.14 22.39
N PRO A 110 -3.08 24.68 22.69
CA PRO A 110 -2.04 24.90 21.68
C PRO A 110 -1.48 23.55 21.21
N ALA A 111 -2.19 22.91 20.29
CA ALA A 111 -1.73 21.70 19.62
C ALA A 111 -0.52 22.04 18.75
N THR A 112 0.55 21.24 18.83
CA THR A 112 1.71 21.34 17.95
C THR A 112 1.35 21.17 16.47
N LEU A 113 0.24 20.47 16.19
CA LEU A 113 -0.32 20.24 14.87
C LEU A 113 -1.78 20.66 14.88
N LEU A 114 -2.13 21.65 14.06
CA LEU A 114 -3.50 22.15 13.97
C LEU A 114 -4.27 21.31 12.96
N LEU A 115 -5.19 20.46 13.44
CA LEU A 115 -6.19 19.77 12.62
C LEU A 115 -7.58 20.11 13.19
N THR A 116 -8.44 20.69 12.36
CA THR A 116 -9.79 21.11 12.76
C THR A 116 -10.85 20.46 11.88
N GLU A 117 -12.07 20.34 12.38
CA GLU A 117 -13.20 19.82 11.59
C GLU A 117 -13.57 20.74 10.41
N ASP A 118 -13.37 22.05 10.59
CA ASP A 118 -13.50 23.01 9.49
C ASP A 118 -12.45 22.75 8.41
N ARG A 119 -12.88 22.85 7.15
CA ARG A 119 -11.95 22.91 6.01
C ARG A 119 -11.19 24.22 6.04
N ARG A 120 -9.85 24.14 6.15
CA ARG A 120 -8.98 25.31 6.21
C ARG A 120 -7.82 25.22 5.21
N PRO A 121 -7.33 26.35 4.70
CA PRO A 121 -6.09 26.40 3.94
C PRO A 121 -4.89 26.24 4.87
N TYR A 122 -3.90 25.49 4.40
CA TYR A 122 -2.59 25.31 5.01
C TYR A 122 -1.51 25.71 4.02
N SER A 123 -0.44 26.33 4.53
CA SER A 123 0.80 26.46 3.77
C SER A 123 1.33 25.08 3.41
N LYS A 124 1.88 24.95 2.20
CA LYS A 124 2.49 23.72 1.67
C LYS A 124 3.70 23.23 2.49
N HIS A 125 4.24 24.08 3.35
CA HIS A 125 5.35 23.82 4.27
C HIS A 125 4.97 24.01 5.75
N SER A 126 3.68 23.86 6.08
CA SER A 126 3.27 23.87 7.48
C SER A 126 3.62 22.54 8.16
N PRO A 127 3.90 22.52 9.48
CA PRO A 127 4.25 21.29 10.19
C PRO A 127 3.25 20.14 10.01
N THR A 128 1.96 20.45 9.95
CA THR A 128 0.88 19.47 9.67
C THR A 128 1.04 18.85 8.29
N ILE A 129 1.28 19.67 7.26
CA ILE A 129 1.44 19.19 5.89
C ILE A 129 2.72 18.39 5.75
N ASP A 130 3.84 18.84 6.32
CA ASP A 130 5.12 18.12 6.24
C ASP A 130 5.03 16.73 6.89
N LEU A 131 4.26 16.60 7.98
CA LEU A 131 3.98 15.31 8.61
C LEU A 131 3.15 14.39 7.70
N ILE A 132 2.11 14.93 7.05
CA ILE A 132 1.30 14.15 6.11
C ILE A 132 2.11 13.76 4.88
N LYS A 133 2.97 14.64 4.36
CA LYS A 133 3.92 14.33 3.27
C LYS A 133 4.84 13.16 3.64
N ARG A 134 5.36 13.10 4.87
CA ARG A 134 6.16 11.95 5.34
C ARG A 134 5.40 10.63 5.26
N ILE A 135 4.16 10.60 5.78
CA ILE A 135 3.30 9.42 5.68
C ILE A 135 3.00 9.09 4.21
N TYR A 136 2.78 10.11 3.38
CA TYR A 136 2.54 9.93 1.95
C TYR A 136 3.75 9.31 1.25
N ARG A 137 4.98 9.79 1.49
CA ARG A 137 6.22 9.21 0.96
C ARG A 137 6.35 7.74 1.33
N HIS A 138 6.15 7.39 2.60
CA HIS A 138 6.13 5.99 3.06
C HIS A 138 5.08 5.16 2.30
N LYS A 139 3.88 5.70 2.09
CA LYS A 139 2.80 4.99 1.38
C LYS A 139 3.08 4.80 -0.11
N ILE A 140 3.68 5.79 -0.77
CA ILE A 140 4.13 5.64 -2.16
C ILE A 140 5.25 4.61 -2.25
N LEU A 141 6.21 4.61 -1.31
CA LEU A 141 7.24 3.55 -1.23
C LEU A 141 6.59 2.17 -1.10
N VAL A 142 5.67 1.98 -0.16
CA VAL A 142 4.98 0.70 0.06
C VAL A 142 4.25 0.24 -1.20
N GLY A 143 3.58 1.15 -1.91
CA GLY A 143 2.97 0.85 -3.20
C GLY A 143 4.00 0.45 -4.27
N ALA A 144 5.08 1.21 -4.40
CA ALA A 144 6.11 1.00 -5.41
C ALA A 144 6.86 -0.33 -5.22
N ARG A 145 7.15 -0.72 -3.97
CA ARG A 145 7.85 -1.97 -3.65
C ARG A 145 6.91 -3.17 -3.44
N ASN A 146 5.61 -3.04 -3.71
CA ASN A 146 4.71 -4.16 -3.55
C ASN A 146 4.81 -5.14 -4.73
N PRO A 147 5.21 -6.41 -4.51
CA PRO A 147 5.36 -7.38 -5.58
C PRO A 147 4.02 -7.75 -6.25
N LEU A 148 2.89 -7.49 -5.58
CA LEU A 148 1.54 -7.68 -6.13
C LEU A 148 1.15 -6.58 -7.13
N ARG A 149 1.92 -5.49 -7.19
CA ARG A 149 1.64 -4.30 -8.01
C ARG A 149 2.73 -3.97 -9.03
N VAL A 150 3.71 -4.85 -9.24
CA VAL A 150 4.87 -4.56 -10.11
C VAL A 150 4.45 -4.00 -11.48
N LYS A 151 3.50 -4.64 -12.15
CA LYS A 151 3.03 -4.18 -13.47
C LYS A 151 2.41 -2.79 -13.44
N GLU A 152 1.61 -2.50 -12.42
CA GLU A 152 1.02 -1.16 -12.22
C GLU A 152 2.09 -0.12 -11.91
N THR A 153 3.07 -0.48 -11.06
CA THR A 153 4.20 0.38 -10.72
C THR A 153 5.04 0.68 -11.96
N LEU A 154 5.41 -0.32 -12.75
CA LEU A 154 6.18 -0.13 -13.98
C LEU A 154 5.41 0.74 -14.99
N GLY A 155 4.11 0.53 -15.16
CA GLY A 155 3.27 1.37 -16.02
C GLY A 155 3.21 2.82 -15.54
N ARG A 156 3.08 3.05 -14.22
CA ARG A 156 3.07 4.41 -13.64
C ARG A 156 4.38 5.16 -13.86
N PHE A 157 5.50 4.45 -13.84
CA PHE A 157 6.84 5.03 -13.99
C PHE A 157 7.47 4.70 -15.35
N GLN A 158 6.66 4.43 -16.38
CA GLN A 158 7.14 3.98 -17.69
C GLN A 158 8.18 4.93 -18.29
N ASP A 159 7.98 6.24 -18.12
CA ASP A 159 8.86 7.29 -18.65
C ASP A 159 10.21 7.36 -17.92
N PHE A 160 10.34 6.69 -16.77
CA PHE A 160 11.55 6.65 -15.95
C PHE A 160 12.35 5.35 -16.13
N LEU A 161 11.84 4.36 -16.85
CA LEU A 161 12.44 3.01 -16.88
C LEU A 161 13.82 2.96 -17.55
N ASP A 162 14.09 3.89 -18.47
CA ASP A 162 15.38 4.01 -19.15
C ASP A 162 16.37 4.94 -18.43
N HIS A 163 15.99 5.49 -17.28
CA HIS A 163 16.82 6.38 -16.48
C HIS A 163 17.61 5.63 -15.40
N SER A 164 18.73 6.24 -14.96
CA SER A 164 19.51 5.75 -13.82
C SER A 164 20.05 6.93 -13.01
N VAL A 165 20.38 6.67 -11.74
CA VAL A 165 21.05 7.67 -10.90
C VAL A 165 22.49 7.79 -11.36
N ALA A 166 22.95 9.02 -11.60
CA ALA A 166 24.33 9.33 -11.95
C ALA A 166 25.26 9.23 -10.72
N ASP A 167 25.30 8.05 -10.10
CA ASP A 167 26.08 7.73 -8.91
C ASP A 167 26.77 6.37 -9.06
N LEU A 168 28.04 6.28 -8.65
CA LEU A 168 28.85 5.07 -8.83
C LEU A 168 28.35 3.90 -7.96
N GLU A 169 27.86 4.16 -6.76
CA GLU A 169 27.35 3.12 -5.87
C GLU A 169 25.96 2.65 -6.32
N ALA A 170 25.10 3.56 -6.80
CA ALA A 170 23.84 3.18 -7.45
C ALA A 170 24.12 2.27 -8.66
N LEU A 171 25.04 2.67 -9.54
CA LEU A 171 25.45 1.85 -10.69
C LEU A 171 26.01 0.48 -10.26
N ALA A 172 26.74 0.42 -9.13
CA ALA A 172 27.23 -0.84 -8.58
C ALA A 172 26.08 -1.76 -8.14
N LEU A 173 25.00 -1.24 -7.55
CA LEU A 173 23.80 -2.01 -7.24
C LEU A 173 23.10 -2.51 -8.51
N HIS A 174 22.96 -1.65 -9.52
CA HIS A 174 22.40 -2.02 -10.82
C HIS A 174 23.15 -3.18 -11.47
N ARG A 175 24.49 -3.13 -11.46
CA ARG A 175 25.36 -4.19 -12.01
C ARG A 175 25.37 -5.45 -11.14
N ALA A 176 25.33 -5.31 -9.81
CA ALA A 176 25.32 -6.47 -8.92
C ALA A 176 24.06 -7.34 -9.09
N LEU A 177 22.95 -6.77 -9.59
CA LEU A 177 21.74 -7.50 -9.89
C LEU A 177 21.95 -8.57 -10.98
N ASP A 178 22.95 -8.41 -11.85
CA ASP A 178 23.31 -9.43 -12.83
C ASP A 178 23.83 -10.71 -12.17
N GLY A 179 24.40 -10.59 -10.96
CA GLY A 179 24.83 -11.69 -10.11
C GLY A 179 23.77 -12.26 -9.18
N LYS A 180 22.48 -11.89 -9.32
CA LYS A 180 21.40 -12.46 -8.51
C LYS A 180 21.32 -13.98 -8.71
N ASP A 181 21.08 -14.70 -7.60
CA ASP A 181 20.87 -16.15 -7.65
C ASP A 181 19.68 -16.51 -8.58
N PRO A 182 19.88 -17.33 -9.63
CA PRO A 182 18.82 -17.66 -10.57
C PRO A 182 17.68 -18.49 -9.98
N GLY A 183 17.94 -19.25 -8.91
CA GLY A 183 16.93 -20.06 -8.21
C GLY A 183 15.98 -19.18 -7.41
N GLU A 184 16.52 -18.23 -6.66
CA GLU A 184 15.76 -17.20 -5.93
C GLU A 184 14.93 -16.34 -6.87
N GLU A 185 15.55 -15.83 -7.94
CA GLU A 185 14.87 -15.00 -8.94
C GLU A 185 13.68 -15.75 -9.56
N ARG A 186 13.87 -17.02 -9.92
CA ARG A 186 12.80 -17.87 -10.46
C ARG A 186 11.67 -18.05 -9.46
N HIS A 187 11.98 -18.36 -8.20
CA HIS A 187 10.97 -18.58 -7.16
C HIS A 187 10.12 -17.33 -6.89
N ILE A 188 10.76 -16.15 -6.87
CA ILE A 188 10.06 -14.86 -6.75
C ILE A 188 9.13 -14.65 -7.95
N CYS A 189 9.65 -14.83 -9.17
CA CYS A 189 8.90 -14.61 -10.40
C CYS A 189 7.68 -15.55 -10.52
N GLU A 190 7.84 -16.82 -10.16
CA GLU A 190 6.75 -17.81 -10.14
C GLU A 190 5.67 -17.45 -9.11
N THR A 191 6.09 -17.04 -7.90
CA THR A 191 5.16 -16.68 -6.82
C THR A 191 4.28 -15.49 -7.19
N TYR A 192 4.89 -14.43 -7.72
CA TYR A 192 4.20 -13.18 -8.03
C TYR A 192 3.77 -13.06 -9.49
N LYS A 193 3.95 -14.12 -10.28
CA LYS A 193 3.58 -14.19 -11.71
C LYS A 193 4.22 -13.06 -12.54
N LEU A 194 5.51 -12.82 -12.29
CA LEU A 194 6.31 -11.83 -12.98
C LEU A 194 7.18 -12.49 -14.04
N SER A 195 7.50 -11.76 -15.11
CA SER A 195 8.62 -12.12 -15.96
C SER A 195 9.94 -11.79 -15.23
N ARG A 196 11.04 -12.44 -15.64
CA ARG A 196 12.38 -12.11 -15.14
C ARG A 196 12.72 -10.64 -15.42
N ASP A 197 12.34 -10.15 -16.59
CA ASP A 197 12.61 -8.77 -17.01
C ASP A 197 11.79 -7.77 -16.18
N ASP A 198 10.50 -8.03 -15.96
CA ASP A 198 9.64 -7.21 -15.10
C ASP A 198 10.25 -7.08 -13.69
N TYR A 199 10.70 -8.21 -13.12
CA TYR A 199 11.33 -8.22 -11.81
C TYR A 199 12.63 -7.39 -11.78
N ARG A 200 13.51 -7.56 -12.77
CA ARG A 200 14.79 -6.82 -12.82
C ARG A 200 14.58 -5.33 -13.04
N VAL A 201 13.71 -4.96 -13.98
CA VAL A 201 13.37 -3.55 -14.25
C VAL A 201 12.74 -2.92 -13.00
N TRP A 202 11.90 -3.66 -12.28
CA TRP A 202 11.32 -3.20 -11.04
C TRP A 202 12.34 -2.94 -9.93
N ILE A 203 13.31 -3.86 -9.71
CA ILE A 203 14.39 -3.63 -8.74
C ILE A 203 15.23 -2.40 -9.14
N ARG A 204 15.51 -2.22 -10.43
CA ARG A 204 16.24 -1.05 -10.96
C ARG A 204 15.46 0.24 -10.76
N LEU A 205 14.14 0.23 -10.95
CA LEU A 205 13.26 1.36 -10.66
C LEU A 205 13.29 1.70 -9.16
N LEU A 206 13.28 0.71 -8.26
CA LEU A 206 13.40 0.97 -6.82
C LEU A 206 14.75 1.62 -6.46
N ILE A 207 15.85 1.21 -7.11
CA ILE A 207 17.14 1.90 -6.95
C ILE A 207 17.03 3.34 -7.44
N LEU A 208 16.47 3.58 -8.63
CA LEU A 208 16.27 4.91 -9.19
C LEU A 208 15.45 5.83 -8.26
N LEU A 209 14.36 5.31 -7.71
CA LEU A 209 13.45 6.08 -6.86
C LEU A 209 14.05 6.44 -5.50
N LEU A 210 14.85 5.54 -4.91
CA LEU A 210 15.20 5.61 -3.48
C LEU A 210 16.66 5.96 -3.23
N TYR A 211 17.51 5.87 -4.24
CA TYR A 211 18.92 6.19 -4.05
C TYR A 211 19.08 7.72 -3.95
N PRO A 212 19.69 8.24 -2.86
CA PRO A 212 19.83 9.68 -2.67
C PRO A 212 20.82 10.27 -3.67
N LYS A 213 20.51 11.47 -4.17
CA LYS A 213 21.47 12.31 -4.89
C LYS A 213 22.46 12.93 -3.89
N ALA A 214 23.45 13.66 -4.41
CA ALA A 214 24.51 14.28 -3.61
C ALA A 214 24.01 15.26 -2.53
N ASP A 215 22.78 15.78 -2.67
CA ASP A 215 22.06 16.66 -1.74
C ASP A 215 21.12 15.91 -0.78
N GLU A 216 21.26 14.58 -0.70
CA GLU A 216 20.40 13.64 0.02
C GLU A 216 18.97 13.50 -0.50
N GLU A 217 18.51 14.29 -1.47
CA GLU A 217 17.15 14.18 -2.00
C GLU A 217 17.04 12.97 -2.96
N THR A 218 15.98 12.19 -2.82
CA THR A 218 15.69 11.06 -3.71
C THR A 218 14.71 11.48 -4.81
N LEU A 219 14.62 10.70 -5.89
CA LEU A 219 13.59 10.94 -6.91
C LEU A 219 12.18 10.79 -6.32
N LEU A 220 11.99 9.85 -5.39
CA LEU A 220 10.72 9.69 -4.68
C LEU A 220 10.33 10.94 -3.87
N ASP A 221 11.29 11.57 -3.18
CA ASP A 221 11.06 12.79 -2.40
C ASP A 221 10.59 13.92 -3.33
N GLY A 222 11.32 14.14 -4.43
CA GLY A 222 10.97 15.14 -5.44
C GLY A 222 9.61 14.89 -6.11
N CYS A 223 9.26 13.63 -6.42
CA CYS A 223 7.94 13.29 -6.97
C CYS A 223 6.81 13.64 -6.01
N VAL A 224 6.99 13.38 -4.71
CA VAL A 224 5.98 13.72 -3.70
C VAL A 224 5.92 15.23 -3.49
N ASP A 225 7.05 15.93 -3.44
CA ASP A 225 7.03 17.38 -3.27
C ASP A 225 6.41 18.08 -4.48
N GLU A 226 6.71 17.66 -5.70
CA GLU A 226 6.06 18.18 -6.91
C GLU A 226 4.55 17.92 -6.87
N PHE A 227 4.11 16.73 -6.46
CA PHE A 227 2.69 16.43 -6.30
C PHE A 227 1.97 17.41 -5.37
N PHE A 228 2.56 17.78 -4.23
CA PHE A 228 1.94 18.76 -3.32
C PHE A 228 2.16 20.22 -3.76
N ASN A 229 3.13 20.48 -4.63
CA ASN A 229 3.51 21.81 -5.09
C ASN A 229 2.88 22.20 -6.43
N ALA A 230 2.36 21.25 -7.21
CA ALA A 230 1.73 21.46 -8.50
C ALA A 230 0.66 22.57 -8.43
N LYS A 231 0.84 23.63 -9.23
CA LYS A 231 -0.02 24.82 -9.18
C LYS A 231 -1.32 24.66 -9.96
N ASP A 232 -1.36 23.71 -10.90
CA ASP A 232 -2.54 23.43 -11.73
C ASP A 232 -3.59 22.58 -11.01
N TYR A 233 -3.29 22.16 -9.78
CA TYR A 233 -4.09 21.23 -9.00
C TYR A 233 -4.41 21.80 -7.62
N MET A 234 -5.63 21.53 -7.16
CA MET A 234 -6.05 21.72 -5.79
C MET A 234 -5.82 20.43 -5.03
N THR A 235 -5.19 20.52 -3.86
CA THR A 235 -5.04 19.38 -2.94
C THR A 235 -5.99 19.51 -1.75
N LEU A 236 -6.81 18.48 -1.53
CA LEU A 236 -7.65 18.33 -0.35
C LEU A 236 -7.20 17.11 0.46
N ILE A 237 -6.89 17.34 1.73
CA ILE A 237 -6.56 16.30 2.69
C ILE A 237 -7.71 16.14 3.69
N GLN A 238 -8.15 14.90 3.87
CA GLN A 238 -9.10 14.54 4.91
C GLN A 238 -8.47 13.53 5.84
N VAL A 239 -8.35 13.90 7.12
CA VAL A 239 -7.89 13.00 8.17
C VAL A 239 -9.12 12.46 8.87
N HIS A 240 -9.35 11.16 8.80
CA HIS A 240 -10.50 10.50 9.39
C HIS A 240 -10.10 9.72 10.64
N SER A 241 -10.79 9.95 11.75
CA SER A 241 -10.57 9.27 13.03
C SER A 241 -11.82 8.55 13.50
N PHE A 242 -11.66 7.33 14.00
CA PHE A 242 -12.77 6.50 14.45
C PHE A 242 -12.56 6.02 15.89
N LYS A 243 -13.51 6.27 16.79
CA LYS A 243 -13.53 5.67 18.13
C LYS A 243 -13.81 4.17 18.09
N GLU A 244 -14.73 3.76 17.22
CA GLU A 244 -15.20 2.39 17.09
C GLU A 244 -14.96 1.84 15.68
N GLY A 245 -14.77 0.52 15.60
CA GLY A 245 -14.44 -0.15 14.35
C GLY A 245 -12.98 0.01 13.94
N CYS A 246 -12.53 -0.86 13.02
CA CYS A 246 -11.17 -0.81 12.49
C CYS A 246 -11.17 -0.57 10.98
N ALA A 247 -10.27 0.32 10.55
CA ALA A 247 -9.88 0.48 9.17
C ALA A 247 -9.10 -0.75 8.70
N LEU A 248 -9.40 -1.23 7.50
CA LEU A 248 -8.63 -2.30 6.86
C LEU A 248 -7.26 -1.81 6.40
N LEU A 249 -6.30 -2.72 6.41
CA LEU A 249 -5.02 -2.60 5.70
C LEU A 249 -5.03 -3.61 4.56
N PRO A 250 -5.01 -3.21 3.28
CA PRO A 250 -4.94 -4.16 2.18
C PRO A 250 -3.53 -4.75 2.03
N ASP A 251 -3.40 -5.94 1.44
CA ASP A 251 -2.11 -6.56 1.08
C ASP A 251 -1.28 -5.72 0.08
N THR A 252 -1.92 -4.75 -0.57
CA THR A 252 -1.30 -3.72 -1.43
C THR A 252 -0.73 -2.51 -0.66
N GLY A 253 -1.06 -2.36 0.63
CA GLY A 253 -0.59 -1.31 1.56
C GLY A 253 -1.17 0.10 1.37
N VAL A 254 -1.35 0.52 0.11
CA VAL A 254 -1.96 1.81 -0.26
C VAL A 254 -2.99 1.62 -1.37
N VAL A 255 -4.09 2.37 -1.30
CA VAL A 255 -5.11 2.39 -2.34
C VAL A 255 -5.08 3.73 -3.05
N THR A 256 -5.11 3.69 -4.38
CA THR A 256 -5.29 4.88 -5.23
C THR A 256 -6.49 4.61 -6.12
N ASP A 257 -7.35 5.61 -6.29
CA ASP A 257 -8.47 5.56 -7.21
C ASP A 257 -8.46 6.80 -8.12
N ALA A 258 -9.03 6.63 -9.31
CA ALA A 258 -9.17 7.72 -10.27
C ALA A 258 -10.41 8.56 -9.93
N LEU A 259 -10.30 9.87 -10.13
CA LEU A 259 -11.41 10.81 -10.14
C LEU A 259 -11.50 11.40 -11.56
N ASP A 260 -12.66 11.94 -11.93
CA ASP A 260 -12.88 12.52 -13.26
C ASP A 260 -11.80 13.55 -13.64
N ASP A 261 -11.42 14.39 -12.67
CA ASP A 261 -10.43 15.47 -12.84
C ASP A 261 -9.16 15.26 -11.98
N GLY A 262 -8.85 14.03 -11.55
CA GLY A 262 -7.68 13.82 -10.70
C GLY A 262 -7.55 12.44 -10.09
N ILE A 263 -6.91 12.39 -8.92
CA ILE A 263 -6.69 11.14 -8.19
C ILE A 263 -7.00 11.30 -6.71
N VAL A 264 -7.34 10.18 -6.06
CA VAL A 264 -7.41 10.08 -4.61
C VAL A 264 -6.52 8.94 -4.13
N THR A 265 -5.69 9.23 -3.14
CA THR A 265 -4.88 8.24 -2.43
C THR A 265 -5.41 8.06 -1.02
N TYR A 266 -5.84 6.84 -0.69
CA TYR A 266 -6.28 6.46 0.65
C TYR A 266 -5.16 5.73 1.40
N MET A 267 -4.80 6.27 2.56
CA MET A 267 -3.70 5.81 3.39
C MET A 267 -4.23 5.35 4.75
N ASN A 268 -4.15 4.04 5.01
CA ASN A 268 -4.30 3.53 6.38
C ASN A 268 -3.12 4.02 7.22
N VAL A 269 -3.36 4.83 8.25
CA VAL A 269 -2.31 5.29 9.18
C VAL A 269 -2.23 4.36 10.39
N SER A 270 -3.40 4.00 10.93
CA SER A 270 -3.59 3.04 12.00
C SER A 270 -4.96 2.38 11.89
N LYS A 271 -5.25 1.41 12.76
CA LYS A 271 -6.58 0.78 12.82
C LYS A 271 -7.73 1.77 13.05
N HIS A 272 -7.47 2.98 13.56
CA HIS A 272 -8.48 4.00 13.86
C HIS A 272 -8.26 5.33 13.11
N CYS A 273 -7.35 5.35 12.14
CA CYS A 273 -7.00 6.56 11.41
C CYS A 273 -6.73 6.28 9.93
N ILE A 274 -7.43 7.01 9.06
CA ILE A 274 -7.23 6.99 7.61
C ILE A 274 -6.96 8.41 7.15
N ILE A 275 -6.08 8.59 6.16
CA ILE A 275 -5.92 9.87 5.47
C ILE A 275 -6.29 9.66 4.00
N ALA A 276 -7.19 10.51 3.49
CA ALA A 276 -7.46 10.62 2.06
C ALA A 276 -6.79 11.89 1.53
N VAL A 277 -5.98 11.76 0.50
CA VAL A 277 -5.37 12.88 -0.23
C VAL A 277 -5.96 12.91 -1.62
N GLN A 278 -6.79 13.91 -1.88
CA GLN A 278 -7.37 14.18 -3.20
C GLN A 278 -6.52 15.25 -3.89
N HIS A 279 -6.21 15.03 -5.16
CA HIS A 279 -5.45 15.95 -5.97
C HIS A 279 -6.15 16.07 -7.31
N THR A 280 -6.81 17.21 -7.51
CA THR A 280 -7.74 17.44 -8.62
C THR A 280 -7.32 18.67 -9.39
N LYS A 281 -7.36 18.59 -10.72
CA LYS A 281 -7.10 19.73 -11.59
C LYS A 281 -8.06 20.86 -11.24
N ILE A 282 -7.55 22.09 -11.19
CA ILE A 282 -8.36 23.27 -10.86
C ILE A 282 -9.22 23.64 -12.06
N GLU A 283 -8.59 23.76 -13.22
CA GLU A 283 -9.27 24.14 -14.45
C GLU A 283 -9.97 22.94 -15.08
N THR A 284 -11.26 22.84 -14.78
CA THR A 284 -12.19 21.80 -15.24
C THR A 284 -13.47 22.43 -15.77
N PRO A 285 -14.30 21.71 -16.55
CA PRO A 285 -15.60 22.21 -16.99
C PRO A 285 -16.51 22.65 -15.82
N HIS A 286 -16.39 21.99 -14.66
CA HIS A 286 -17.12 22.37 -13.44
C HIS A 286 -16.64 23.71 -12.88
N PHE A 287 -15.32 23.96 -12.87
CA PHE A 287 -14.76 25.24 -12.47
C PHE A 287 -15.17 26.36 -13.43
N ASP A 288 -15.16 26.09 -14.74
CA ASP A 288 -15.63 27.04 -15.76
C ASP A 288 -17.10 27.43 -15.53
N ALA A 289 -17.97 26.45 -15.30
CA ALA A 289 -19.38 26.68 -15.00
C ALA A 289 -19.55 27.48 -13.69
N PHE A 290 -18.75 27.20 -12.66
CA PHE A 290 -18.74 27.97 -11.42
C PHE A 290 -18.36 29.44 -11.65
N CYS A 291 -17.27 29.70 -12.38
CA CYS A 291 -16.83 31.05 -12.73
C CYS A 291 -17.91 31.81 -13.51
N GLN A 292 -18.55 31.17 -14.49
CA GLN A 292 -19.65 31.74 -15.26
C GLN A 292 -20.87 32.08 -14.38
N SER A 293 -21.28 31.16 -13.51
CA SER A 293 -22.42 31.36 -12.59
C SER A 293 -22.21 32.53 -11.64
N ARG A 294 -20.95 32.79 -11.26
CA ARG A 294 -20.53 33.90 -10.40
C ARG A 294 -20.16 35.17 -11.17
N ARG A 295 -20.24 35.15 -12.50
CA ARG A 295 -19.82 36.25 -13.39
C ARG A 295 -18.41 36.76 -13.05
N MET A 296 -17.49 35.83 -12.79
CA MET A 296 -16.10 36.18 -12.45
C MET A 296 -15.42 36.84 -13.65
N THR A 297 -14.66 37.92 -13.39
CA THR A 297 -13.77 38.49 -14.41
C THR A 297 -12.59 37.56 -14.66
N PHE A 298 -11.85 37.80 -15.74
CA PHE A 298 -10.63 37.06 -16.05
C PHE A 298 -9.60 37.16 -14.93
N GLU A 299 -9.39 38.36 -14.38
CA GLU A 299 -8.48 38.59 -13.26
C GLU A 299 -8.93 37.81 -12.03
N LYS A 300 -10.24 37.84 -11.72
CA LYS A 300 -10.75 37.13 -10.55
C LYS A 300 -10.64 35.60 -10.69
N ARG A 301 -10.79 35.10 -11.91
CA ARG A 301 -10.54 33.68 -12.23
C ARG A 301 -9.08 33.33 -11.96
N LEU A 302 -8.12 34.10 -12.46
CA LEU A 302 -6.69 33.87 -12.24
C LEU A 302 -6.32 33.90 -10.75
N GLU A 303 -6.79 34.90 -10.01
CA GLU A 303 -6.59 34.98 -8.55
C GLU A 303 -7.15 33.75 -7.83
N THR A 304 -8.30 33.23 -8.29
CA THR A 304 -8.92 32.05 -7.69
C THR A 304 -8.10 30.80 -7.97
N ILE A 305 -7.60 30.63 -9.20
CA ILE A 305 -6.72 29.52 -9.58
C ILE A 305 -5.44 29.57 -8.74
N GLU A 306 -4.79 30.73 -8.65
CA GLU A 306 -3.57 30.91 -7.86
C GLU A 306 -3.81 30.60 -6.38
N SER A 307 -4.93 31.08 -5.81
CA SER A 307 -5.28 30.82 -4.41
C SER A 307 -5.52 29.33 -4.13
N LEU A 308 -6.23 28.64 -5.02
CA LEU A 308 -6.52 27.20 -4.90
C LEU A 308 -5.26 26.35 -5.08
N GLY A 309 -4.38 26.72 -6.01
CA GLY A 309 -3.13 26.01 -6.29
C GLY A 309 -2.00 26.31 -5.29
N SER A 310 -2.06 27.43 -4.56
CA SER A 310 -1.00 27.84 -3.63
C SER A 310 -1.16 27.29 -2.21
N SER A 311 -2.34 26.74 -1.88
CA SER A 311 -2.64 26.22 -0.55
C SER A 311 -3.09 24.77 -0.58
N ILE A 312 -2.88 24.04 0.52
CA ILE A 312 -3.47 22.73 0.71
C ILE A 312 -4.68 22.89 1.62
N GLN A 313 -5.81 22.37 1.18
CA GLN A 313 -7.01 22.35 2.00
C GLN A 313 -6.96 21.11 2.89
N ALA A 314 -7.17 21.25 4.19
CA ALA A 314 -7.25 20.10 5.08
C ALA A 314 -8.41 20.20 6.07
N ARG A 315 -8.94 19.05 6.48
CA ARG A 315 -9.91 18.93 7.57
C ARG A 315 -9.78 17.61 8.31
N LEU A 316 -10.20 17.62 9.57
CA LEU A 316 -10.42 16.46 10.41
C LEU A 316 -11.88 16.00 10.27
N VAL A 317 -12.12 14.70 10.21
CA VAL A 317 -13.46 14.12 10.21
C VAL A 317 -13.51 13.09 11.33
N LEU A 318 -14.40 13.31 12.29
CA LEU A 318 -14.50 12.51 13.50
C LEU A 318 -15.70 11.57 13.45
N ASP A 319 -15.44 10.29 13.76
CA ASP A 319 -16.45 9.26 14.02
C ASP A 319 -17.48 9.06 12.90
N ASP A 320 -17.10 9.39 11.65
CA ASP A 320 -17.92 9.13 10.47
C ASP A 320 -17.86 7.65 10.07
N ARG A 321 -18.85 6.91 10.56
CA ARG A 321 -19.01 5.49 10.25
C ARG A 321 -19.20 5.21 8.76
N ALA A 322 -19.92 6.06 8.04
CA ALA A 322 -20.18 5.84 6.61
C ALA A 322 -18.87 5.89 5.81
N THR A 323 -17.98 6.83 6.15
CA THR A 323 -16.64 6.87 5.56
C THR A 323 -15.82 5.61 5.88
N LEU A 324 -15.85 5.13 7.14
CA LEU A 324 -15.13 3.90 7.50
C LEU A 324 -15.61 2.68 6.72
N GLU A 325 -16.93 2.50 6.63
CA GLU A 325 -17.54 1.42 5.87
C GLU A 325 -17.23 1.52 4.37
N GLY A 326 -17.26 2.72 3.81
CA GLY A 326 -16.89 3.00 2.42
C GLY A 326 -15.43 2.67 2.15
N TYR A 327 -14.51 3.12 3.02
CA TYR A 327 -13.09 2.82 2.91
C TYR A 327 -12.80 1.32 2.96
N ASN A 328 -13.43 0.59 3.88
CA ASN A 328 -13.22 -0.85 3.98
C ASN A 328 -13.68 -1.58 2.70
N LYS A 329 -14.78 -1.14 2.07
CA LYS A 329 -15.22 -1.65 0.76
C LYS A 329 -14.20 -1.36 -0.34
N ILE A 330 -13.62 -0.16 -0.35
CA ILE A 330 -12.55 0.21 -1.26
C ILE A 330 -11.33 -0.71 -1.06
N CYS A 331 -10.90 -0.98 0.17
CA CYS A 331 -9.79 -1.89 0.45
C CYS A 331 -10.05 -3.31 -0.05
N VAL A 332 -11.24 -3.85 0.19
CA VAL A 332 -11.61 -5.20 -0.29
C VAL A 332 -11.59 -5.28 -1.81
N LYS A 333 -12.05 -4.22 -2.49
CA LYS A 333 -12.01 -4.13 -3.97
C LYS A 333 -10.58 -4.00 -4.50
N ALA A 334 -9.73 -3.23 -3.83
CA ALA A 334 -8.40 -2.84 -4.31
C ALA A 334 -7.27 -3.80 -3.89
N CYS A 335 -7.49 -4.70 -2.94
CA CYS A 335 -6.49 -5.70 -2.55
C CYS A 335 -6.26 -6.73 -3.66
N ALA A 336 -5.11 -7.40 -3.64
CA ALA A 336 -4.84 -8.48 -4.58
C ALA A 336 -5.58 -9.77 -4.17
N SER A 337 -5.56 -10.06 -2.87
CA SER A 337 -6.09 -11.30 -2.30
C SER A 337 -6.54 -11.19 -0.84
N GLU A 338 -5.90 -10.33 -0.06
CA GLU A 338 -6.05 -10.31 1.40
C GLU A 338 -6.15 -8.90 1.97
N VAL A 339 -6.87 -8.81 3.09
CA VAL A 339 -6.97 -7.61 3.92
C VAL A 339 -6.71 -7.97 5.38
N PHE A 340 -6.26 -6.98 6.13
CA PHE A 340 -5.85 -7.12 7.52
C PHE A 340 -6.56 -6.10 8.42
N SER A 341 -6.75 -6.44 9.69
CA SER A 341 -7.47 -5.59 10.65
C SER A 341 -6.95 -5.71 12.08
N GLY A 342 -7.15 -4.64 12.85
CA GLY A 342 -6.97 -4.65 14.31
C GLY A 342 -8.08 -5.38 15.06
N ALA A 343 -9.21 -5.71 14.41
CA ALA A 343 -10.36 -6.38 15.00
C ALA A 343 -10.92 -7.51 14.12
N LYS A 344 -11.74 -8.38 14.72
CA LYS A 344 -12.47 -9.45 13.98
C LYS A 344 -13.56 -8.86 13.10
N ASP A 345 -14.31 -7.92 13.65
CA ASP A 345 -15.42 -7.28 12.98
C ASP A 345 -14.91 -6.12 12.14
N VAL A 346 -15.40 -6.03 10.90
CA VAL A 346 -14.96 -5.05 9.92
C VAL A 346 -16.19 -4.27 9.46
N PRO A 347 -16.31 -2.97 9.83
CA PRO A 347 -17.44 -2.16 9.42
C PRO A 347 -17.63 -2.15 7.90
N GLY A 348 -18.87 -2.31 7.46
CA GLY A 348 -19.23 -2.26 6.04
C GLY A 348 -18.93 -3.52 5.23
N ILE A 349 -18.31 -4.53 5.83
CA ILE A 349 -17.90 -5.77 5.19
C ILE A 349 -18.52 -6.97 5.90
N ARG A 350 -19.03 -7.93 5.13
CA ARG A 350 -19.51 -9.19 5.66
C ARG A 350 -18.34 -10.12 5.94
N VAL A 351 -18.16 -10.51 7.20
CA VAL A 351 -17.21 -11.56 7.59
C VAL A 351 -17.93 -12.91 7.55
N ALA A 352 -17.50 -13.82 6.68
CA ALA A 352 -18.08 -15.16 6.61
C ALA A 352 -17.82 -15.92 7.92
N GLU A 353 -18.80 -16.72 8.36
CA GLU A 353 -18.59 -17.62 9.50
C GLU A 353 -17.50 -18.63 9.17
N GLN A 354 -16.58 -18.86 10.11
CA GLN A 354 -15.63 -19.96 9.97
C GLN A 354 -16.44 -21.26 9.88
N ARG A 355 -16.47 -21.87 8.68
CA ARG A 355 -16.89 -23.26 8.58
C ARG A 355 -15.97 -24.05 9.50
N LYS A 356 -16.50 -24.52 10.63
CA LYS A 356 -15.87 -25.56 11.42
C LYS A 356 -15.71 -26.73 10.45
N THR A 357 -14.51 -26.97 9.96
CA THR A 357 -14.18 -28.24 9.33
C THR A 357 -14.48 -29.28 10.40
N ALA A 358 -15.55 -30.05 10.19
CA ALA A 358 -15.82 -31.20 11.01
C ALA A 358 -14.55 -32.04 10.98
N SER A 359 -13.96 -32.27 12.15
CA SER A 359 -12.90 -33.27 12.30
C SER A 359 -13.40 -34.55 11.63
N PRO A 360 -12.57 -35.23 10.83
CA PRO A 360 -13.00 -36.50 10.28
C PRO A 360 -13.36 -37.39 11.47
N VAL A 361 -14.62 -37.80 11.52
CA VAL A 361 -15.12 -38.79 12.45
C VAL A 361 -14.17 -39.99 12.31
N THR A 362 -13.37 -40.24 13.33
CA THR A 362 -12.66 -41.50 13.51
C THR A 362 -13.72 -42.59 13.44
N ARG A 363 -13.79 -43.29 12.31
CA ARG A 363 -14.50 -44.56 12.25
C ARG A 363 -13.79 -45.53 13.20
N PRO A 364 -14.52 -46.35 13.96
CA PRO A 364 -13.92 -47.43 14.72
C PRO A 364 -13.16 -48.34 13.74
N MET A 365 -11.94 -48.71 14.12
CA MET A 365 -11.26 -49.88 13.56
C MET A 365 -12.13 -51.10 13.88
N ASP A 366 -12.62 -51.77 12.86
CA ASP A 366 -12.97 -53.19 12.94
C ASP A 366 -12.06 -53.94 11.98
N ASP A 367 -11.39 -54.93 12.54
CA ASP A 367 -10.52 -55.91 11.91
C ASP A 367 -11.29 -56.83 10.97
N ASP A 368 -10.78 -57.08 9.76
CA ASP A 368 -10.69 -58.45 9.20
C ASP A 368 -9.75 -58.48 7.97
N PRO A 369 -8.70 -59.33 7.94
CA PRO A 369 -7.78 -59.44 6.83
C PRO A 369 -8.08 -60.70 6.00
N SER A 370 -8.86 -60.58 4.92
CA SER A 370 -8.73 -61.51 3.79
C SER A 370 -9.49 -61.02 2.56
N THR A 371 -8.78 -60.76 1.47
CA THR A 371 -8.97 -61.45 0.17
C THR A 371 -8.20 -60.75 -0.94
N SER A 372 -7.52 -61.61 -1.69
CA SER A 372 -6.61 -61.41 -2.79
C SER A 372 -7.21 -60.90 -4.10
N ARG A 373 -6.41 -60.06 -4.78
CA ARG A 373 -6.05 -60.03 -6.21
C ARG A 373 -7.13 -59.74 -7.30
N TRP A 374 -6.60 -59.06 -8.34
CA TRP A 374 -6.91 -59.12 -9.78
C TRP A 374 -7.73 -57.96 -10.38
N PHE A 375 -7.03 -57.00 -11.02
CA PHE A 375 -6.85 -56.83 -12.49
C PHE A 375 -6.53 -55.37 -12.82
N GLY A 376 -5.53 -55.16 -13.68
CA GLY A 376 -5.31 -53.90 -14.38
C GLY A 376 -6.16 -53.81 -15.65
N GLY A 377 -6.25 -52.60 -16.23
CA GLY A 377 -6.80 -52.42 -17.57
C GLY A 377 -7.30 -51.02 -17.88
N HIS A 378 -6.46 -50.27 -18.61
CA HIS A 378 -6.78 -49.40 -19.76
C HIS A 378 -7.69 -48.15 -19.67
N ALA A 379 -7.08 -47.07 -20.18
CA ALA A 379 -7.54 -46.18 -21.27
C ALA A 379 -8.46 -44.97 -20.94
N ASP A 380 -7.90 -43.80 -21.27
CA ASP A 380 -8.46 -42.73 -22.10
C ASP A 380 -9.92 -42.31 -21.93
N ASN A 381 -10.14 -41.06 -21.50
CA ASN A 381 -11.04 -40.18 -22.25
C ASN A 381 -10.71 -38.68 -22.05
N PRO A 382 -10.39 -37.94 -23.13
CA PRO A 382 -10.10 -36.52 -23.12
C PRO A 382 -11.37 -35.67 -23.32
N GLN A 383 -11.68 -34.77 -22.40
CA GLN A 383 -12.54 -33.61 -22.71
C GLN A 383 -12.00 -32.33 -22.09
N ARG A 384 -11.06 -31.71 -22.82
CA ARG A 384 -10.83 -30.26 -22.81
C ARG A 384 -12.03 -29.59 -23.49
N ARG A 385 -12.72 -28.69 -22.79
CA ARG A 385 -13.50 -27.61 -23.44
C ARG A 385 -12.78 -26.29 -23.22
N SER A 386 -12.19 -25.82 -24.30
CA SER A 386 -11.61 -24.49 -24.48
C SER A 386 -12.70 -23.43 -24.52
N TRP A 387 -12.62 -22.44 -23.64
CA TRP A 387 -13.36 -21.19 -23.78
C TRP A 387 -12.42 -20.15 -24.40
N ARG A 388 -12.65 -19.82 -25.68
CA ARG A 388 -12.09 -18.63 -26.33
C ARG A 388 -13.03 -17.47 -26.03
N MET A 389 -12.54 -16.42 -25.37
CA MET A 389 -13.22 -15.13 -25.33
C MET A 389 -12.70 -14.26 -26.47
N GLN A 390 -13.64 -13.78 -27.28
CA GLN A 390 -13.43 -12.79 -28.32
C GLN A 390 -13.25 -11.41 -27.69
N VAL A 391 -12.28 -10.66 -28.21
CA VAL A 391 -12.00 -9.26 -27.88
C VAL A 391 -12.92 -8.37 -28.74
N PRO A 392 -13.65 -7.40 -28.17
CA PRO A 392 -14.31 -6.35 -28.96
C PRO A 392 -13.30 -5.27 -29.40
N PRO A 393 -13.50 -4.64 -30.56
CA PRO A 393 -12.61 -3.59 -31.05
C PRO A 393 -12.81 -2.28 -30.26
N ALA A 394 -11.70 -1.56 -30.05
CA ALA A 394 -11.69 -0.22 -29.46
C ALA A 394 -12.20 0.84 -30.46
N PRO A 395 -12.89 1.88 -30.00
CA PRO A 395 -12.83 3.22 -30.60
C PRO A 395 -11.63 4.01 -30.10
#